data_AF-A0A521D2T0-F1
#
_entry.id   AF-A0A521D2T0-F1
#
_cell.length_a   1.000
_cell.length_b   1.000
_cell.length_c   1.000
_cell.angle_alpha   90.00
_cell.angle_beta   90.00
_cell.angle_gamma   90.00
#
_symmetry.space_group_name_H-M   'P 1'
#
loop_
_entity.id
_entity.type
_entity.pdbx_description
1 polymer ?
#
loop_
_entity_poly.entity_id
_entity_poly.type
_entity_poly.pdbx_seq_one_letter_code
_entity_poly.pdbx_strand_id
1 'polypeptide(L)'
;MITIRINQATEKGSGIRPRWISEQIQNRRRDNASICVVFEVNCSDVSLILPMGQCHQGNGRERKPNRKEQKLIDNFQKIKDDEINSGLIISFWQNLKKVCR
;
A
#
# COMPACT_ATOMS: atom_id res chain seq x y z
N MET A 1 -2.87 12.80 -2.31
CA MET A 1 -2.63 11.80 -3.37
C MET A 1 -2.20 10.48 -2.75
N ILE A 2 -2.73 9.38 -3.26
CA ILE A 2 -2.33 8.01 -2.90
C ILE A 2 -1.73 7.39 -4.16
N THR A 3 -0.59 6.73 -4.02
CA THR A 3 0.07 5.94 -5.05
C THR A 3 0.23 4.51 -4.55
N ILE A 4 -0.04 3.52 -5.40
CA ILE A 4 0.25 2.11 -5.12
C ILE A 4 1.24 1.63 -6.16
N ARG A 5 2.38 1.12 -5.69
CA ARG A 5 3.36 0.43 -6.50
C ARG A 5 3.32 -1.05 -6.19
N ILE A 6 3.16 -1.88 -7.22
CA ILE A 6 3.21 -3.35 -7.13
C ILE A 6 4.37 -3.79 -8.03
N ASN A 7 5.51 -4.14 -7.44
CA ASN A 7 6.79 -4.32 -8.14
C ASN A 7 7.11 -3.11 -9.05
N GLN A 8 7.05 -3.31 -10.38
CA GLN A 8 7.30 -2.27 -11.40
C GLN A 8 6.03 -1.51 -11.83
N ALA A 9 4.84 -2.02 -11.53
CA ALA A 9 3.59 -1.39 -11.92
C ALA A 9 3.20 -0.32 -10.88
N THR A 10 2.79 0.86 -11.33
CA THR A 10 2.44 1.98 -10.45
C THR A 10 1.15 2.62 -10.92
N GLU A 11 0.23 2.87 -9.99
CA GLU A 11 -1.00 3.61 -10.21
C GLU A 11 -1.23 4.65 -9.12
N LYS A 12 -1.94 5.74 -9.47
CA LYS A 12 -2.14 6.89 -8.56
C LYS A 12 -3.56 7.42 -8.61
N GLY A 13 -4.04 7.92 -7.47
CA GLY A 13 -5.31 8.63 -7.35
C GLY A 13 -6.49 7.83 -7.91
N SER A 14 -7.17 8.39 -8.92
CA SER A 14 -8.33 7.78 -9.59
C SER A 14 -7.97 6.65 -10.56
N GLY A 15 -6.69 6.50 -10.94
CA GLY A 15 -6.20 5.39 -11.74
C GLY A 15 -6.15 4.07 -10.96
N ILE A 16 -6.05 4.14 -9.63
CA ILE A 16 -6.10 2.96 -8.76
C ILE A 16 -7.51 2.36 -8.80
N ARG A 17 -7.64 1.14 -9.33
CA ARG A 17 -8.91 0.41 -9.44
C ARG A 17 -8.77 -1.00 -8.86
N PRO A 18 -9.83 -1.56 -8.22
CA PRO A 18 -9.82 -2.93 -7.71
C PRO A 18 -9.42 -3.98 -8.77
N ARG A 19 -9.86 -3.77 -10.01
CA ARG A 19 -9.51 -4.61 -11.15
C ARG A 19 -8.00 -4.60 -11.43
N TRP A 20 -7.40 -3.42 -11.53
CA TRP A 20 -5.95 -3.28 -11.75
C TRP A 20 -5.15 -3.96 -10.64
N ILE A 21 -5.51 -3.75 -9.37
CA ILE A 21 -4.86 -4.42 -8.23
C ILE A 21 -4.93 -5.94 -8.41
N SER A 22 -6.13 -6.45 -8.72
CA SER A 22 -6.35 -7.89 -8.86
C SER A 22 -5.54 -8.50 -10.00
N GLU A 23 -5.49 -7.83 -11.16
CA GLU A 23 -4.69 -8.24 -12.31
C GLU A 23 -3.19 -8.28 -11.97
N GLN A 24 -2.66 -7.26 -11.29
CA GLN A 24 -1.24 -7.24 -10.91
C GLN A 24 -0.87 -8.39 -9.96
N ILE A 25 -1.71 -8.69 -8.97
CA ILE A 25 -1.47 -9.78 -8.03
C ILE A 25 -1.60 -11.15 -8.70
N GLN A 26 -2.64 -11.35 -9.51
CA GLN A 26 -2.86 -12.63 -10.20
C GLN A 26 -1.75 -12.95 -11.20
N ASN A 27 -1.28 -11.97 -11.97
CA ASN A 27 -0.19 -12.17 -12.93
C ASN A 27 1.09 -12.62 -12.20
N ARG A 28 1.46 -11.95 -11.11
CA ARG A 28 2.66 -12.32 -10.33
C ARG A 28 2.54 -13.69 -9.67
N ARG A 29 1.37 -14.03 -9.13
CA ARG A 29 1.11 -15.37 -8.60
C ARG A 29 1.25 -16.44 -9.69
N ARG A 30 0.72 -16.19 -10.89
CA ARG A 30 0.86 -17.10 -12.04
C ARG A 30 2.32 -17.29 -12.43
N ASP A 31 3.11 -16.23 -12.39
CA ASP A 31 4.52 -16.25 -12.76
C ASP A 31 5.43 -16.75 -11.61
N ASN A 32 4.84 -17.17 -10.47
CA ASN A 32 5.55 -17.53 -9.24
C ASN A 32 6.56 -16.46 -8.78
N ALA A 33 6.23 -15.18 -9.04
CA ALA A 33 7.07 -14.05 -8.72
C ALA A 33 6.78 -13.52 -7.31
N SER A 34 7.83 -13.01 -6.64
CA SER A 34 7.66 -12.31 -5.38
C SER A 34 6.84 -11.04 -5.55
N ILE A 35 5.99 -10.74 -4.57
CA ILE A 35 5.11 -9.57 -4.58
C ILE A 35 5.61 -8.56 -3.55
N CYS A 36 5.95 -7.38 -4.03
CA CYS A 36 6.23 -6.20 -3.21
C CYS A 36 5.16 -5.14 -3.51
N VAL A 37 4.43 -4.72 -2.48
CA VAL A 37 3.42 -3.67 -2.57
C VAL A 37 3.88 -2.49 -1.72
N VAL A 38 3.92 -1.30 -2.30
CA VAL A 38 4.24 -0.07 -1.58
C VAL A 38 3.09 0.91 -1.72
N PHE A 39 2.52 1.32 -0.59
CA PHE A 39 1.58 2.42 -0.54
C PHE A 39 2.32 3.71 -0.20
N GLU A 40 2.27 4.69 -1.10
CA GLU A 40 2.78 6.03 -0.84
C GLU A 40 1.59 6.98 -0.69
N VAL A 41 1.49 7.59 0.49
CA VAL A 41 0.33 8.38 0.90
C VAL A 41 0.79 9.79 1.22
N ASN A 42 0.38 10.74 0.40
CA ASN A 42 0.74 12.16 0.54
C ASN A 42 -0.53 13.01 0.45
N CYS A 43 -1.26 13.18 1.54
CA CYS A 43 -2.54 13.90 1.57
C CYS A 43 -2.67 14.75 2.83
N SER A 44 -3.02 16.04 2.69
CA SER A 44 -3.19 16.97 3.82
C SER A 44 -2.00 16.94 4.78
N ASP A 45 -2.20 16.39 5.98
CA ASP A 45 -1.22 16.22 7.05
C ASP A 45 -0.63 14.80 7.12
N VAL A 46 -0.83 13.95 6.11
CA VAL A 46 -0.35 12.56 6.06
C VAL A 46 0.70 12.42 4.97
N SER A 47 1.90 11.97 5.35
CA SER A 47 3.03 11.65 4.46
C SER A 47 3.67 10.33 4.90
N LEU A 48 3.23 9.21 4.32
CA LEU A 48 3.65 7.86 4.69
C LEU A 48 4.08 7.02 3.48
N ILE A 49 5.05 6.14 3.72
CA ILE A 49 5.42 5.06 2.81
C ILE A 49 5.27 3.75 3.58
N LEU A 50 4.43 2.85 3.08
CA LEU A 50 4.06 1.60 3.75
C LEU A 50 4.35 0.41 2.82
N PRO A 51 5.52 -0.24 2.95
CA PRO A 51 5.88 -1.42 2.18
C PRO A 51 5.32 -2.70 2.80
N MET A 52 4.77 -3.59 1.97
CA MET A 52 4.18 -4.88 2.31
C MET A 52 4.73 -5.98 1.40
N GLY A 53 4.97 -7.17 1.96
CA GLY A 53 5.51 -8.32 1.23
C GLY A 53 7.02 -8.29 1.10
N GLN A 54 7.52 -8.84 -0.01
CA GLN A 54 8.96 -8.99 -0.27
C GLN A 54 9.58 -7.72 -0.85
N CYS A 55 9.32 -6.59 -0.20
CA CYS A 55 9.96 -5.32 -0.54
C CYS A 55 11.36 -5.25 0.09
N HIS A 56 12.35 -4.81 -0.69
CA HIS A 56 13.63 -4.39 -0.12
C HIS A 56 13.36 -3.22 0.84
N GLN A 57 13.72 -3.37 2.10
CA GLN A 57 13.55 -2.31 3.10
C GLN A 57 14.46 -1.13 2.75
N GLY A 58 13.87 0.01 2.42
CA GLY A 58 14.58 1.29 2.40
C GLY A 58 14.53 1.92 3.78
N ASN A 59 15.66 2.46 4.25
CA ASN A 59 15.73 3.21 5.50
C ASN A 59 14.89 4.49 5.40
N GLY A 60 13.63 4.43 5.82
CA GLY A 60 12.76 5.59 5.94
C GLY A 60 13.26 6.51 7.06
N ARG A 61 13.29 7.84 6.82
CA ARG A 61 13.65 8.81 7.85
C ARG A 61 12.70 8.73 9.04
N GLU A 62 13.27 8.58 10.23
CA GLU A 62 12.59 8.56 11.53
C GLU A 62 12.08 9.96 11.91
N ARG A 63 10.95 10.37 11.34
CA ARG A 63 10.13 11.39 12.00
C ARG A 63 9.02 10.69 12.76
N LYS A 64 8.68 11.24 13.92
CA LYS A 64 7.53 10.75 14.68
C LYS A 64 6.26 10.95 13.83
N PRO A 65 5.44 9.90 13.62
CA PRO A 65 4.17 10.03 12.93
C PRO A 65 3.22 10.89 13.77
N ASN A 66 2.35 11.65 13.10
CA ASN A 66 1.24 12.33 13.78
C ASN A 66 0.08 11.36 14.09
N ARG A 67 -0.99 11.86 14.70
CA ARG A 67 -2.13 11.03 15.13
C ARG A 67 -2.83 10.31 13.96
N LYS A 68 -2.99 10.95 12.80
CA LYS A 68 -3.63 10.32 11.63
C LYS A 68 -2.72 9.27 11.00
N GLU A 69 -1.44 9.59 10.91
CA GLU A 69 -0.41 8.68 10.42
C GLU A 69 -0.28 7.45 11.30
N GLN A 70 -0.24 7.63 12.63
CA GLN A 70 -0.18 6.53 13.58
C GLN A 70 -1.37 5.59 13.41
N LYS A 71 -2.59 6.12 13.25
CA LYS A 71 -3.78 5.29 13.01
C LYS A 71 -3.67 4.47 11.72
N LEU A 72 -3.07 5.04 10.67
CA LEU A 72 -2.83 4.32 9.41
C LEU A 72 -1.76 3.25 9.57
N ILE A 73 -0.67 3.56 10.29
CA ILE A 73 0.39 2.62 10.63
C ILE A 73 -0.19 1.45 11.44
N ASP A 74 -0.97 1.71 12.49
CA ASP A 74 -1.57 0.67 13.34
C ASP A 74 -2.50 -0.26 12.54
N ASN A 75 -3.27 0.30 11.60
CA ASN A 75 -4.11 -0.49 10.70
C ASN A 75 -3.26 -1.31 9.71
N PHE A 76 -2.17 -0.74 9.23
CA PHE A 76 -1.24 -1.40 8.33
C PHE A 76 -0.50 -2.57 9.02
N GLN A 77 -0.06 -2.38 10.26
CA GLN A 77 0.63 -3.41 11.05
C GLN A 77 -0.22 -4.68 11.25
N LYS A 78 -1.56 -4.55 11.22
CA LYS A 78 -2.47 -5.70 11.33
C LYS A 78 -2.51 -6.59 10.09
N ILE A 79 -2.08 -6.07 8.94
CA ILE A 79 -2.17 -6.79 7.66
C ILE A 79 -0.80 -7.00 7.01
N LYS A 80 0.25 -6.31 7.47
CA LYS A 80 1.55 -6.26 6.76
C LYS A 80 2.23 -7.64 6.62
N ASP A 81 1.96 -8.54 7.56
CA ASP A 81 2.56 -9.88 7.66
C ASP A 81 1.63 -10.98 7.11
N ASP A 82 0.40 -10.62 6.72
CA ASP A 82 -0.54 -11.55 6.10
C ASP A 82 -0.10 -11.92 4.68
N GLU A 83 -0.55 -13.09 4.21
CA GLU A 83 -0.35 -13.50 2.82
C GLU A 83 -0.97 -12.47 1.86
N ILE A 84 -0.13 -11.88 1.00
CA ILE A 84 -0.58 -10.86 0.05
C ILE A 84 -1.65 -11.42 -0.88
N ASN A 85 -2.85 -10.85 -0.79
CA ASN A 85 -3.93 -11.06 -1.73
C ASN A 85 -4.61 -9.72 -2.09
N SER A 86 -5.34 -9.73 -3.22
CA SER A 86 -5.99 -8.54 -3.76
C SER A 86 -6.99 -7.91 -2.77
N GLY A 87 -7.71 -8.74 -2.01
CA GLY A 87 -8.73 -8.30 -1.05
C GLY A 87 -8.15 -7.45 0.07
N LEU A 88 -7.01 -7.86 0.64
CA LEU A 88 -6.29 -7.08 1.66
C LEU A 88 -5.84 -5.73 1.12
N ILE A 89 -5.19 -5.71 -0.05
CA ILE A 89 -4.69 -4.48 -0.69
C ILE A 89 -5.84 -3.51 -0.99
N ILE A 90 -6.94 -4.01 -1.55
CA ILE A 90 -8.13 -3.21 -1.87
C ILE A 90 -8.74 -2.63 -0.59
N SER A 91 -8.90 -3.45 0.44
CA SER A 91 -9.48 -3.02 1.72
C SER A 91 -8.63 -1.95 2.39
N PHE A 92 -7.31 -2.11 2.37
CA PHE A 92 -6.39 -1.10 2.91
C PHE A 92 -6.42 0.19 2.10
N TRP A 93 -6.39 0.11 0.77
CA TRP A 93 -6.53 1.28 -0.10
C TRP A 93 -7.83 2.05 0.14
N GLN A 94 -8.95 1.35 0.34
CA GLN A 94 -10.22 2.00 0.69
C GLN A 94 -10.17 2.71 2.05
N ASN A 95 -9.44 2.16 3.04
CA ASN A 95 -9.18 2.83 4.32
C ASN A 95 -8.37 4.11 4.12
N LEU A 96 -7.28 4.05 3.33
CA LEU A 96 -6.47 5.23 2.98
C LEU A 96 -7.33 6.33 2.34
N LYS A 97 -8.22 5.98 1.42
CA LYS A 97 -9.15 6.94 0.79
C LYS A 97 -10.06 7.65 1.79
N LYS A 98 -10.49 6.97 2.87
CA LYS A 98 -11.34 7.60 3.90
C LYS A 98 -10.56 8.60 4.75
N VAL A 99 -9.27 8.35 4.99
CA VAL A 99 -8.40 9.25 5.76
C VAL A 99 -7.93 10.45 4.94
N CYS A 100 -7.67 10.25 3.64
CA CYS A 100 -7.27 11.30 2.71
C CYS A 100 -8.42 12.09 2.09
N ARG A 101 -9.65 11.92 2.59
CA ARG A 101 -10.84 12.61 2.08
C ARG A 101 -10.95 14.03 2.64
#